data_AF-A0A537MPA6-F1
#
_entry.id   AF-A0A537MPA6-F1
#
_cell.length_a   1.000
_cell.length_b   1.000
_cell.length_c   1.000
_cell.angle_alpha   90.00
_cell.angle_beta   90.00
_cell.angle_gamma   90.00
#
_symmetry.space_group_name_H-M   'P 1'
#
loop_
_entity.id
_entity.type
_entity.pdbx_description
1 polymer ?
#
loop_
_entity_poly.entity_id
_entity_poly.type
_entity_poly.pdbx_seq_one_letter_code
_entity_poly.pdbx_strand_id
1 'polypeptide(L)'
;MRKSILTATAALAAMLASGSALAGKDLDSIKSRGALTCGVPTGTAGFAVADSQGKWVGLDVDVCRAVAAAIFGDSEKVKYVPLTAQQRFTALQSGEVDIL
;
A
#
# COMPACT_ATOMS: atom_id res chain seq x y z
N MET A 1 11.69 -37.57 11.20
CA MET A 1 12.41 -37.32 9.92
C MET A 1 11.49 -37.32 8.70
N ARG A 2 10.80 -38.42 8.35
CA ARG A 2 9.91 -38.46 7.16
C ARG A 2 8.80 -37.40 7.14
N LYS A 3 8.12 -37.17 8.27
CA LYS A 3 7.09 -36.10 8.40
C LYS A 3 7.65 -34.69 8.21
N SER A 4 8.88 -34.43 8.69
CA SER A 4 9.55 -33.13 8.54
C SER A 4 9.96 -32.84 7.09
N ILE A 5 10.33 -33.88 6.33
CA ILE A 5 10.64 -33.77 4.90
C ILE A 5 9.37 -33.44 4.11
N LEU A 6 8.25 -34.13 4.40
CA LEU A 6 6.95 -33.89 3.79
C LEU A 6 6.40 -32.47 4.03
N THR A 7 6.59 -31.92 5.23
CA THR A 7 6.18 -30.54 5.54
C THR A 7 7.04 -29.50 4.82
N ALA A 8 8.34 -29.76 4.64
CA ALA A 8 9.25 -28.84 3.96
C ALA A 8 8.97 -28.75 2.45
N THR A 9 8.66 -29.88 1.79
CA THR A 9 8.27 -29.88 0.37
C THR A 9 6.92 -29.21 0.13
N ALA A 10 5.95 -29.38 1.03
CA ALA A 10 4.65 -28.72 0.92
C ALA A 10 4.76 -27.19 1.02
N ALA A 11 5.59 -26.68 1.94
CA ALA A 11 5.84 -25.25 2.07
C ALA A 11 6.55 -24.66 0.84
N LEU A 12 7.53 -25.37 0.28
CA LEU A 12 8.23 -24.93 -0.93
C LEU A 12 7.32 -24.91 -2.16
N ALA A 13 6.44 -25.91 -2.30
CA ALA A 13 5.45 -25.95 -3.37
C ALA A 13 4.43 -24.79 -3.27
N ALA A 14 4.01 -24.42 -2.06
CA ALA A 14 3.11 -23.27 -1.84
C ALA A 14 3.78 -21.93 -2.21
N MET A 15 5.08 -21.77 -1.92
CA MET A 15 5.85 -20.59 -2.33
C MET A 15 6.00 -20.50 -3.85
N LEU A 16 6.21 -21.63 -4.53
CA LEU A 16 6.33 -21.70 -5.99
C LEU A 16 4.98 -21.54 -6.72
N ALA A 17 3.87 -21.84 -6.04
CA ALA A 17 2.52 -21.66 -6.58
C ALA A 17 1.99 -20.22 -6.45
N SER A 18 2.76 -19.33 -5.80
CA SER A 18 2.43 -17.91 -5.71
C SER A 18 2.72 -17.25 -7.07
N GLY A 19 1.70 -17.13 -7.91
CA GLY A 19 1.83 -16.47 -9.22
C GLY A 19 2.31 -15.03 -9.10
N SER A 20 2.95 -14.52 -10.16
CA SER A 20 3.35 -13.11 -10.26
C SER A 20 2.13 -12.21 -10.10
N ALA A 21 2.19 -11.23 -9.19
CA ALA A 21 1.14 -10.23 -9.07
C ALA A 21 0.98 -9.46 -10.39
N LEU A 22 -0.20 -9.52 -11.00
CA LEU A 22 -0.53 -8.89 -12.29
C LEU A 22 -0.89 -7.39 -12.16
N ALA A 23 -0.25 -6.67 -11.23
CA ALA A 23 -0.43 -5.23 -11.08
C ALA A 23 0.44 -4.41 -12.08
N GLY A 24 1.25 -5.09 -12.89
CA GLY A 24 2.05 -4.60 -14.03
C GLY A 24 2.36 -3.10 -14.00
N LYS A 25 1.68 -2.33 -14.86
CA LYS A 25 1.93 -0.89 -15.06
C LYS A 25 1.92 -0.07 -13.77
N ASP A 26 0.93 -0.29 -12.90
CA ASP A 26 0.71 0.59 -11.75
C ASP A 26 1.70 0.28 -10.64
N LEU A 27 1.89 -1.01 -10.32
CA LEU A 27 2.89 -1.41 -9.33
C LEU A 27 4.32 -1.09 -9.80
N ASP A 28 4.62 -1.23 -11.09
CA ASP A 28 5.91 -0.84 -11.65
C ASP A 28 6.13 0.67 -11.54
N SER A 29 5.09 1.48 -11.79
CA SER A 29 5.15 2.92 -11.64
C SER A 29 5.39 3.33 -10.18
N ILE A 30 4.69 2.69 -9.23
CA ILE A 30 4.86 2.90 -7.79
C ILE A 30 6.29 2.52 -7.36
N LYS A 31 6.77 1.34 -7.78
CA LYS A 31 8.12 0.86 -7.45
C LYS A 31 9.22 1.75 -8.02
N SER A 32 9.07 2.17 -9.28
CA SER A 32 9.99 3.09 -9.95
C SER A 32 10.07 4.45 -9.27
N ARG A 33 8.91 4.99 -8.85
CA ARG A 33 8.82 6.22 -8.06
C ARG A 33 9.34 6.08 -6.64
N GLY A 34 9.37 4.86 -6.10
CA GLY A 34 9.94 4.55 -4.79
C GLY A 34 9.08 4.96 -3.59
N ALA A 35 7.82 5.32 -3.80
CA ALA A 35 6.85 5.63 -2.76
C ALA A 35 5.42 5.42 -3.27
N LEU A 36 4.52 5.03 -2.38
CA LEU A 36 3.07 4.96 -2.61
C LEU A 36 2.45 6.36 -2.41
N THR A 37 1.74 6.89 -3.39
CA THR A 37 0.95 8.11 -3.24
C THR A 37 -0.47 7.74 -2.83
N CYS A 38 -0.83 7.99 -1.57
CA CYS A 38 -2.12 7.62 -1.00
C CYS A 38 -3.05 8.84 -0.92
N GLY A 39 -4.22 8.76 -1.55
CA GLY A 39 -5.28 9.75 -1.34
C GLY A 39 -5.97 9.49 -0.01
N VAL A 40 -6.11 10.52 0.82
CA VAL A 40 -6.76 10.41 2.15
C VAL A 40 -7.82 11.49 2.33
N PRO A 41 -8.87 11.27 3.14
CA PRO A 41 -9.87 12.28 3.40
C PRO A 41 -9.27 13.45 4.18
N THR A 42 -9.71 14.67 3.87
CA THR A 42 -9.27 15.86 4.59
C THR A 42 -9.87 15.91 5.99
N GLY A 43 -9.05 15.65 7.02
CA GLY A 43 -9.37 15.98 8.41
C GLY A 43 -10.45 15.12 9.06
N THR A 44 -10.62 13.87 8.63
CA THR A 44 -11.60 12.96 9.25
C THR A 44 -10.93 12.24 10.42
N ALA A 45 -11.24 12.70 11.64
CA ALA A 45 -10.67 12.15 12.87
C ALA A 45 -10.88 10.64 12.97
N GLY A 46 -9.83 9.91 13.32
CA GLY A 46 -9.81 8.44 13.36
C GLY A 46 -9.51 7.76 12.03
N PHE A 47 -9.63 8.47 10.89
CA PHE A 47 -9.36 7.94 9.55
C PHE A 47 -8.09 8.52 8.94
N ALA A 48 -8.01 9.84 8.82
CA ALA A 48 -6.81 10.54 8.37
C ALA A 48 -6.76 11.98 8.88
N VAL A 49 -5.76 12.27 9.71
CA VAL A 49 -5.45 13.61 10.19
C VAL A 49 -3.93 13.79 10.27
N ALA A 50 -3.42 14.93 9.80
CA ALA A 50 -2.05 15.34 10.07
C ALA A 50 -1.96 16.04 11.42
N ASP A 51 -0.99 15.65 12.25
CA ASP A 51 -0.67 16.38 13.46
C ASP A 51 0.11 17.68 13.15
N SER A 52 0.45 18.45 14.19
CA SER A 52 1.19 19.70 14.06
C SER A 52 2.63 19.54 13.55
N GLN A 53 3.15 18.32 13.52
CA GLN A 53 4.45 17.96 12.97
C GLN A 53 4.35 17.44 11.53
N GLY A 54 3.14 17.41 10.96
CA GLY A 54 2.87 16.89 9.62
C GLY A 54 2.83 15.36 9.54
N LYS A 55 2.83 14.66 10.68
CA LYS A 55 2.70 13.21 10.72
C LYS A 55 1.22 12.84 10.62
N TRP A 56 0.91 12.00 9.64
CA TRP A 56 -0.44 11.50 9.42
C TRP A 56 -0.74 10.34 10.37
N VAL A 57 -1.97 10.29 10.88
CA VAL A 57 -2.49 9.21 11.73
C VAL A 57 -3.95 8.88 11.38
N GLY A 58 -4.35 7.63 11.66
CA GLY A 58 -5.71 7.13 11.48
C GLY A 58 -5.78 5.84 10.66
N LEU A 59 -6.99 5.29 10.52
CA LEU A 59 -7.21 4.02 9.85
C LEU A 59 -6.73 4.01 8.38
N ASP A 60 -7.10 5.02 7.59
CA ASP A 60 -6.73 5.09 6.17
C ASP A 60 -5.21 5.24 6.04
N VAL A 61 -4.61 6.02 6.94
CA VAL A 61 -3.16 6.20 7.02
C VAL A 61 -2.44 4.88 7.30
N ASP A 62 -2.96 4.08 8.24
CA ASP A 62 -2.40 2.77 8.58
C ASP A 62 -2.56 1.76 7.42
N VAL A 63 -3.66 1.84 6.67
CA VAL A 63 -3.84 1.07 5.42
C VAL A 63 -2.77 1.46 4.39
N CYS A 64 -2.55 2.75 4.14
CA CYS A 64 -1.49 3.20 3.23
C CYS A 64 -0.11 2.70 3.67
N ARG A 65 0.20 2.77 4.97
CA ARG A 65 1.48 2.31 5.55
C ARG A 65 1.64 0.80 5.41
N ALA A 66 0.58 0.02 5.60
CA ALA A 66 0.59 -1.42 5.41
C ALA A 66 0.86 -1.80 3.94
N VAL A 67 0.22 -1.09 3.00
CA VAL A 67 0.48 -1.30 1.55
C VAL A 67 1.91 -0.92 1.19
N ALA A 68 2.42 0.22 1.68
CA ALA A 68 3.81 0.61 1.45
C ALA A 68 4.80 -0.40 2.05
N ALA A 69 4.55 -0.90 3.26
CA ALA A 69 5.36 -1.97 3.84
C ALA A 69 5.34 -3.25 2.99
N ALA A 70 4.19 -3.62 2.42
CA ALA A 70 4.09 -4.78 1.53
C ALA A 70 4.84 -4.59 0.20
N ILE A 71 4.90 -3.37 -0.33
CA ILE A 71 5.59 -3.07 -1.60
C ILE A 71 7.10 -2.89 -1.40
N PHE A 72 7.50 -2.18 -0.35
CA PHE A 72 8.86 -1.66 -0.17
C PHE A 72 9.63 -2.27 1.01
N GLY A 73 8.96 -3.01 1.90
CA GLY A 73 9.52 -3.41 3.19
C GLY A 73 9.68 -2.25 4.18
N ASP A 74 9.09 -1.09 3.89
CA ASP A 74 9.21 0.13 4.68
C ASP A 74 7.87 0.88 4.66
N SER A 75 7.26 1.02 5.85
CA SER A 75 5.95 1.65 6.03
C SER A 75 5.97 3.16 5.79
N GLU A 76 7.13 3.79 5.84
CA GLU A 76 7.25 5.24 5.69
C GLU A 76 7.36 5.68 4.23
N LYS A 77 7.37 4.74 3.28
CA LYS A 77 7.37 5.01 1.84
C LYS A 77 6.00 5.43 1.31
N VAL A 78 5.37 6.39 1.97
CA VAL A 78 4.05 6.92 1.63
C VAL A 78 4.11 8.44 1.45
N LYS A 79 3.40 8.95 0.45
CA LYS A 79 3.04 10.36 0.29
C LYS A 79 1.53 10.50 0.41
N TYR A 80 1.06 11.35 1.31
CA TYR A 80 -0.37 11.58 1.53
C TYR A 80 -0.86 12.77 0.72
N VAL A 81 -1.96 12.59 0.00
CA VAL A 81 -2.64 13.65 -0.76
C VAL A 81 -4.05 13.83 -0.18
N PRO A 82 -4.33 14.94 0.53
CA PRO A 82 -5.64 15.19 1.09
C PRO A 82 -6.64 15.52 -0.03
N LEU A 83 -7.73 14.76 -0.12
CA LEU A 83 -8.72 14.87 -1.17
C LEU A 83 -10.13 14.96 -0.59
N THR A 84 -10.98 15.77 -1.23
CA THR A 84 -12.42 15.75 -0.99
C THR A 84 -13.08 14.56 -1.70
N ALA A 85 -14.30 14.21 -1.29
CA ALA A 85 -15.10 13.18 -1.95
C ALA A 85 -15.33 13.47 -3.45
N GLN A 86 -15.36 14.74 -3.85
CA GLN A 86 -15.55 15.15 -5.23
C GLN A 86 -14.29 14.97 -6.09
N GLN A 87 -13.10 15.18 -5.51
CA GLN A 87 -11.82 15.13 -6.23
C GLN A 87 -11.27 13.72 -6.37
N ARG A 88 -11.51 12.84 -5.38
CA ARG A 88 -10.74 11.59 -5.20
C ARG A 88 -10.78 10.64 -6.39
N PHE A 89 -11.91 10.54 -7.09
CA PHE A 89 -12.02 9.65 -8.24
C PHE A 89 -11.30 10.19 -9.47
N THR A 90 -11.34 11.51 -9.69
CA THR A 90 -10.57 12.15 -10.77
C THR A 90 -9.07 12.04 -10.51
N ALA A 91 -8.62 12.26 -9.27
CA ALA A 91 -7.23 12.11 -8.87
C ALA A 91 -6.73 10.65 -9.04
N LEU A 92 -7.56 9.66 -8.71
CA LEU A 92 -7.22 8.25 -8.92
C LEU A 92 -7.15 7.92 -10.41
N GLN A 93 -8.12 8.38 -11.20
CA GLN A 93 -8.17 8.11 -12.64
C GLN A 93 -7.01 8.76 -13.42
N SER A 94 -6.56 9.94 -12.98
CA SER A 94 -5.42 10.63 -13.60
C SER A 94 -4.06 10.05 -13.19
N GLY A 95 -4.02 9.19 -12.15
CA GLY A 95 -2.80 8.70 -11.54
C GLY A 95 -2.08 9.72 -10.66
N GLU A 96 -2.79 10.77 -10.21
CA GLU A 96 -2.30 11.69 -9.18
C GLU A 96 -2.09 10.95 -7.85
N VAL A 97 -2.98 10.00 -7.53
CA VAL A 97 -2.85 9.06 -6.42
C VAL A 97 -2.92 7.62 -6.92
N ASP A 98 -2.27 6.72 -6.19
CA ASP A 98 -2.21 5.30 -6.51
C ASP A 98 -3.38 4.51 -5.88
N ILE A 99 -3.83 4.95 -4.69
CA ILE A 99 -4.95 4.34 -3.93
C ILE A 99 -5.75 5.43 -3.17
N LEU A 100 -6.93 5.04 -2.66
CA LEU A 100 -7.82 5.83 -1.80
C LEU A 100 -8.15 5.08 -0.51
#